data_AF-A0A9Q4L453-F1
#
_entry.id   AF-A0A9Q4L453-F1
#
_cell.length_a   1.000
_cell.length_b   1.000
_cell.length_c   1.000
_cell.angle_alpha   90.00
_cell.angle_beta   90.00
_cell.angle_gamma   90.00
#
_symmetry.space_group_name_H-M   'P 1'
#
loop_
_entity.id
_entity.type
_entity.pdbx_description
1 polymer ?
#
loop_
_entity_poly.entity_id
_entity_poly.type
_entity_poly.pdbx_seq_one_letter_code
_entity_poly.pdbx_strand_id
1 'polypeptide(L)'
;MMDTRQLYVVGFGLGLIGSLVTVVSLALAEFVTSAVIGLGTMFTLALGLVNTFTREDFDRDHSLTYRVVNWGGAVIVVALGLLMLTVGIVSFRTFV
;
A
#
# COMPACT_ATOMS: atom_id res chain seq x y z
N MET A 1 15.09 4.98 17.95
CA MET A 1 13.69 5.24 17.55
C MET A 1 13.70 5.47 16.05
N MET A 2 12.87 4.74 15.30
CA MET A 2 12.74 4.94 13.85
C MET A 2 12.12 6.31 13.61
N ASP A 3 12.70 7.10 12.71
CA ASP A 3 12.14 8.39 12.32
C ASP A 3 10.81 8.16 11.58
N THR A 4 9.81 9.03 11.79
CA THR A 4 8.49 8.96 11.15
C THR A 4 8.64 8.86 9.63
N ARG A 5 9.57 9.64 9.06
CA ARG A 5 9.90 9.59 7.63
C ARG A 5 10.35 8.21 7.18
N GLN A 6 11.21 7.54 7.95
CA GLN A 6 11.66 6.18 7.62
C GLN A 6 10.50 5.18 7.61
N LEU A 7 9.52 5.33 8.51
CA LEU A 7 8.34 4.47 8.53
C LEU A 7 7.50 4.62 7.24
N TYR A 8 7.31 5.86 6.77
CA TYR A 8 6.61 6.13 5.51
C TYR A 8 7.38 5.57 4.31
N VAL A 9 8.70 5.77 4.25
CA VAL A 9 9.54 5.23 3.16
C VAL A 9 9.44 3.71 3.09
N VAL A 10 9.53 3.02 4.22
CA VAL A 10 9.39 1.55 4.27
C VAL A 10 7.99 1.13 3.85
N GLY A 11 6.94 1.80 4.36
CA GLY A 11 5.55 1.50 4.00
C GLY A 11 5.28 1.66 2.51
N PHE A 12 5.67 2.79 1.92
CA PHE A 12 5.53 3.01 0.48
C PHE A 12 6.40 2.06 -0.35
N GLY A 13 7.62 1.78 0.07
CA GLY A 13 8.51 0.82 -0.61
C GLY A 13 7.93 -0.59 -0.64
N LEU A 14 7.44 -1.10 0.49
CA LEU A 14 6.78 -2.41 0.56
C LEU A 14 5.49 -2.43 -0.28
N GLY A 15 4.70 -1.35 -0.24
CA GLY A 15 3.51 -1.23 -1.08
C GLY A 15 3.84 -1.26 -2.58
N LEU A 16 4.89 -0.55 -3.00
CA LEU A 16 5.35 -0.53 -4.40
C LEU A 16 5.75 -1.93 -4.86
N ILE A 17 6.56 -2.64 -4.08
CA ILE A 17 6.97 -4.02 -4.38
C ILE A 17 5.75 -4.93 -4.49
N GLY A 18 4.84 -4.87 -3.51
CA GLY A 18 3.61 -5.67 -3.53
C GLY A 18 2.72 -5.38 -4.73
N SER A 19 2.57 -4.10 -5.10
CA SER A 19 1.80 -3.69 -6.27
C SER A 19 2.44 -4.17 -7.58
N LEU A 20 3.77 -4.11 -7.70
CA LEU A 20 4.49 -4.62 -8.87
C LEU A 20 4.30 -6.12 -9.02
N VAL A 21 4.50 -6.89 -7.94
CA VAL A 21 4.28 -8.34 -7.94
C VAL A 21 2.85 -8.65 -8.38
N THR A 22 1.86 -7.93 -7.83
CA THR A 22 0.44 -8.12 -8.19
C THR A 22 0.17 -7.83 -9.67
N VAL A 23 0.69 -6.73 -10.21
CA VAL A 23 0.54 -6.38 -11.63
C VAL A 23 1.16 -7.44 -12.52
N VAL A 24 2.37 -7.90 -12.20
CA VAL A 24 3.06 -8.95 -12.97
C VAL A 24 2.27 -10.26 -12.91
N SER A 25 1.79 -10.68 -11.73
CA SER A 25 0.96 -11.88 -11.59
C SER A 25 -0.34 -11.80 -12.39
N LEU A 26 -1.03 -10.66 -12.37
CA LEU A 26 -2.27 -10.46 -13.14
C LEU A 26 -2.00 -10.45 -14.64
N ALA A 27 -0.89 -9.84 -15.08
CA ALA A 27 -0.50 -9.84 -16.48
C ALA A 27 -0.16 -11.25 -16.98
N LEU A 28 0.60 -12.02 -16.19
CA LEU A 28 0.94 -13.42 -16.50
C LEU A 28 -0.31 -14.33 -16.50
N ALA A 29 -1.33 -13.99 -15.72
CA ALA A 29 -2.61 -14.68 -15.70
C ALA A 29 -3.62 -14.14 -16.74
N GLU A 30 -3.19 -13.26 -17.66
CA GLU A 30 -4.01 -12.64 -18.71
C GLU A 30 -5.18 -11.77 -18.22
N PHE A 31 -5.20 -11.36 -16.94
CA PHE A 31 -6.19 -10.45 -16.35
C PHE A 31 -5.79 -8.97 -16.50
N VAL A 32 -5.65 -8.51 -17.74
CA VAL A 32 -5.10 -7.18 -18.07
C VAL A 32 -5.92 -6.02 -17.48
N THR A 33 -7.26 -6.10 -17.51
CA THR A 33 -8.12 -5.04 -16.97
C THR A 33 -7.88 -4.81 -15.47
N SER A 34 -7.65 -5.88 -14.71
CA SER A 34 -7.34 -5.82 -13.29
C SER A 34 -5.91 -5.33 -13.04
N ALA A 35 -4.97 -5.64 -13.94
CA ALA A 35 -3.59 -5.16 -13.86
C ALA A 35 -3.52 -3.62 -13.96
N VAL A 36 -4.42 -2.98 -14.70
CA VAL A 36 -4.52 -1.50 -14.77
C VAL A 36 -4.82 -0.88 -13.40
N ILE A 37 -5.68 -1.52 -12.59
CA ILE A 37 -5.96 -1.07 -11.22
C ILE A 37 -4.70 -1.18 -10.35
N GLY A 38 -3.94 -2.26 -10.51
CA GLY A 38 -2.65 -2.44 -9.84
C GLY A 38 -1.63 -1.36 -10.22
N LEU A 39 -1.57 -0.97 -11.50
CA LEU A 39 -0.71 0.13 -11.97
C LEU A 39 -1.11 1.48 -11.39
N GLY A 40 -2.42 1.76 -11.31
CA GLY A 40 -2.93 2.97 -10.64
C GLY A 40 -2.50 3.03 -9.19
N THR A 41 -2.59 1.90 -8.47
CA THR A 41 -2.13 1.77 -7.09
C THR A 41 -0.63 2.03 -6.97
N MET A 42 0.17 1.43 -7.85
CA MET A 42 1.63 1.62 -7.89
C MET A 42 1.98 3.09 -8.11
N PHE A 43 1.30 3.77 -9.03
CA PHE A 43 1.50 5.19 -9.30
C PHE A 43 1.19 6.06 -8.08
N THR A 44 0.07 5.83 -7.40
CA THR A 44 -0.28 6.58 -6.17
C THR A 44 0.77 6.39 -5.07
N LEU A 45 1.27 5.15 -4.90
CA LEU A 45 2.33 4.87 -3.92
C LEU A 45 3.66 5.54 -4.29
N ALA A 46 3.99 5.61 -5.59
CA ALA A 46 5.18 6.31 -6.07
C ALA A 46 5.11 7.81 -5.77
N LEU A 47 3.95 8.44 -6.04
CA LEU A 47 3.72 9.84 -5.67
C LEU A 47 3.81 10.07 -4.16
N GLY A 48 3.24 9.17 -3.37
CA GLY A 48 3.34 9.21 -1.91
C GLY A 48 4.79 9.10 -1.41
N LEU A 49 5.59 8.23 -2.01
CA LEU A 49 7.02 8.08 -1.70
C LEU A 49 7.80 9.34 -2.06
N VAL A 50 7.60 9.91 -3.24
CA VAL A 50 8.24 11.17 -3.65
C VAL A 50 7.87 12.29 -2.68
N ASN A 51 6.59 12.41 -2.34
CA ASN A 51 6.10 13.40 -1.37
C ASN A 51 6.71 13.23 0.02
N THR A 52 7.10 12.02 0.41
CA THR A 52 7.77 11.77 1.71
C THR A 52 9.15 12.45 1.79
N PHE A 53 9.81 12.66 0.65
CA PHE A 53 11.13 13.31 0.58
C PHE A 53 11.05 14.82 0.35
N THR A 54 9.98 15.31 -0.30
CA THR A 54 9.81 16.74 -0.59
C THR A 54 9.07 17.49 0.51
N ARG A 55 8.36 16.79 1.40
CA ARG A 55 7.57 17.40 2.47
C ARG A 55 8.43 17.69 3.71
N GLU A 56 8.44 18.96 4.11
CA GLU A 56 9.10 19.43 5.34
C GLU A 56 8.21 19.22 6.59
N ASP A 57 6.89 19.17 6.39
CA ASP A 57 5.87 19.14 7.45
C ASP A 57 5.55 17.71 7.93
N PHE A 58 6.54 17.04 8.53
CA PHE A 58 6.28 15.86 9.37
C PHE A 58 5.88 16.24 10.80
N ASP A 59 5.82 17.54 11.09
CA ASP A 59 5.51 18.05 12.41
C ASP A 59 4.04 17.82 12.79
N ARG A 60 3.82 17.45 14.05
CA ARG A 60 2.63 16.73 14.54
C ARG A 60 1.39 17.59 14.80
N ASP A 61 1.40 18.87 14.42
CA ASP A 61 0.31 19.83 14.65
C ASP A 61 -0.79 19.79 13.57
N HIS A 62 -1.04 18.61 12.98
CA HIS A 62 -2.19 18.42 12.10
C HIS A 62 -3.50 18.38 12.90
N SER A 63 -4.57 18.88 12.28
CA SER A 63 -5.92 18.91 12.87
C SER A 63 -6.35 17.51 13.36
N LEU A 64 -7.17 17.48 14.42
CA LEU A 64 -7.67 16.21 14.99
C LEU A 64 -8.35 15.34 13.92
N THR A 65 -9.08 15.96 12.99
CA THR A 65 -9.68 15.29 11.83
C THR A 65 -8.65 14.57 10.97
N TYR A 66 -7.52 15.21 10.64
CA TYR A 66 -6.46 14.57 9.86
C TYR A 66 -5.90 13.34 10.58
N ARG A 67 -5.66 13.43 11.89
CA ARG A 67 -5.13 12.33 12.70
C ARG A 67 -6.09 11.15 12.74
N VAL A 68 -7.39 11.40 12.93
CA VAL A 68 -8.43 10.36 12.95
C VAL A 68 -8.56 9.69 11.60
N VAL A 69 -8.60 10.45 10.51
CA VAL A 69 -8.70 9.91 9.14
C VAL A 69 -7.45 9.11 8.79
N ASN A 70 -6.25 9.60 9.10
CA ASN A 70 -5.00 8.89 8.84
C ASN A 70 -4.91 7.58 9.64
N TRP A 71 -5.29 7.61 10.91
CA TRP A 71 -5.34 6.42 11.74
C TRP A 71 -6.38 5.40 11.23
N GLY A 72 -7.60 5.85 10.93
CA GLY A 72 -8.66 5.01 10.38
C GLY A 72 -8.25 4.40 9.04
N GLY A 73 -7.63 5.18 8.15
CA GLY A 73 -7.08 4.71 6.88
C GLY A 73 -6.02 3.62 7.09
N ALA A 74 -5.10 3.82 8.03
CA ALA A 74 -4.08 2.81 8.35
C ALA A 74 -4.71 1.50 8.85
N VAL A 75 -5.70 1.57 9.76
CA VAL A 75 -6.40 0.39 10.27
C VAL A 75 -7.11 -0.38 9.14
N ILE A 76 -7.81 0.33 8.26
CA ILE A 76 -8.52 -0.26 7.12
C ILE A 76 -7.52 -0.96 6.18
N VAL A 77 -6.43 -0.29 5.82
CA VAL A 77 -5.40 -0.86 4.92
C VAL A 77 -4.78 -2.12 5.52
N VAL A 78 -4.46 -2.13 6.81
CA VAL A 78 -3.94 -3.32 7.50
C VAL A 78 -4.97 -4.47 7.48
N ALA A 79 -6.23 -4.17 7.80
CA ALA A 79 -7.30 -5.17 7.79
C ALA A 79 -7.51 -5.79 6.40
N LEU A 80 -7.52 -4.96 5.35
CA LEU A 80 -7.61 -5.41 3.96
C LEU A 80 -6.40 -6.25 3.54
N GLY A 81 -5.20 -5.87 3.97
CA GLY A 81 -3.99 -6.65 3.71
C GLY A 81 -4.05 -8.05 4.32
N LEU A 82 -4.49 -8.16 5.58
CA LEU A 82 -4.68 -9.45 6.26
C LEU A 82 -5.78 -10.30 5.61
N LEU A 83 -6.87 -9.66 5.16
CA LEU A 83 -7.93 -10.33 4.42
C LEU A 83 -7.40 -10.91 3.11
N MET A 84 -6.66 -10.12 2.32
CA MET A 84 -6.08 -10.56 1.05
C MET A 84 -5.07 -11.69 1.24
N LEU A 85 -4.23 -11.63 2.28
CA LEU A 85 -3.34 -12.72 2.65
C LEU A 85 -4.12 -14.00 2.96
N THR A 86 -5.20 -13.89 3.75
CA THR A 86 -6.05 -15.03 4.11
C THR A 86 -6.68 -15.65 2.87
N VAL A 87 -7.23 -14.83 1.97
CA VAL A 87 -7.77 -15.28 0.67
C VAL A 87 -6.70 -15.99 -0.14
N GLY A 88 -5.48 -15.45 -0.23
CA GLY A 88 -4.36 -16.07 -0.92
C GLY A 88 -4.01 -17.46 -0.37
N ILE A 89 -3.91 -17.60 0.95
CA ILE A 89 -3.62 -18.89 1.61
C ILE A 89 -4.72 -19.92 1.35
N VAL A 90 -5.98 -19.51 1.49
CA VAL A 90 -7.14 -20.40 1.26
C VAL A 90 -7.20 -20.85 -0.19
N SER A 91 -7.04 -19.93 -1.14
CA SER A 91 -7.02 -20.24 -2.57
C SER A 91 -5.88 -21.20 -2.92
N PHE A 92 -4.66 -20.96 -2.40
CA PHE A 92 -3.53 -21.86 -2.64
C PHE A 92 -3.83 -23.28 -2.17
N ARG A 93 -4.36 -23.46 -0.95
CA ARG A 93 -4.72 -24.79 -0.44
C ARG A 93 -5.86 -25.48 -1.19
N THR A 94 -6.70 -24.72 -1.89
CA THR A 94 -7.90 -25.23 -2.55
C THR A 94 -7.61 -25.64 -4.00
N PHE A 95 -6.71 -24.93 -4.67
CA PHE A 95 -6.45 -25.07 -6.11
C PHE A 95 -5.06 -25.61 -6.46
N VAL A 96 -4.18 -25.78 -5.46
CA VAL A 96 -2.88 -26.49 -5.56
C VAL A 96 -2.93 -27.72 -4.68
#